data_AF-A0ABD5RP26-F1
#
_entry.id   AF-A0ABD5RP26-F1
#
_cell.length_a   1.000
_cell.length_b   1.000
_cell.length_c   1.000
_cell.angle_alpha   90.00
_cell.angle_beta   90.00
_cell.angle_gamma   90.00
#
_symmetry.space_group_name_H-M   'P 1'
#
loop_
_entity.id
_entity.type
_entity.pdbx_description
1 polymer ?
#
loop_
_entity_poly.entity_id
_entity_poly.type
_entity_poly.pdbx_seq_one_letter_code
_entity_poly.pdbx_strand_id
1 'polypeptide(L)'
;MSTTTQEPGSSANPPGPTTTGGTEDGTSLARLYLLSGLTIIGVVALLIGVAIFVQMTGIVSFAPTISIGDLFTGLSLIAGAIIARAEYRRAKKAAQIGHTTDLLTELSTNDSLFESLTAVYHMDGAAVAAAFKHDSLDQSQLEHIVRVFNYYNFVANSCSAGYANRDSIFTLRGEAMWQTYTNYYEFITEVRNQRDDQTVWCEFTALAEAYGRKKGKSLPAPSPSNDSLPSPI
;
A
#
# COMPACT_ATOMS: atom_id res chain seq x y z
N MET A 1 -68.61 13.36 -11.84
CA MET A 1 -67.66 12.25 -12.00
C MET A 1 -66.57 12.45 -10.98
N SER A 2 -66.46 11.50 -10.05
CA SER A 2 -65.47 11.45 -8.99
C SER A 2 -64.10 11.10 -9.56
N THR A 3 -63.05 11.76 -9.06
CA THR A 3 -61.82 11.07 -8.61
C THR A 3 -60.95 12.00 -7.76
N THR A 4 -60.95 11.70 -6.47
CA THR A 4 -59.89 11.97 -5.50
C THR A 4 -58.66 11.11 -5.84
N THR A 5 -57.45 11.67 -5.82
CA THR A 5 -56.17 10.93 -5.64
C THR A 5 -55.13 11.95 -5.15
N GLN A 6 -54.93 12.15 -3.85
CA GLN A 6 -54.07 11.38 -2.92
C GLN A 6 -52.57 11.55 -3.21
N GLU A 7 -51.94 12.50 -2.50
CA GLU A 7 -50.52 12.37 -2.10
C GLU A 7 -50.39 11.21 -1.11
N PRO A 8 -49.25 10.51 -1.12
CA PRO A 8 -48.46 10.56 0.10
C PRO A 8 -46.96 10.71 -0.18
N GLY A 9 -46.34 11.57 0.63
CA GLY A 9 -44.90 11.66 0.74
C GLY A 9 -44.26 10.34 1.21
N SER A 10 -43.07 10.07 0.69
CA SER A 10 -42.14 9.11 1.26
C SER A 10 -40.74 9.71 1.20
N SER A 11 -40.37 10.34 2.32
CA SER A 11 -39.02 10.80 2.62
C SER A 11 -38.14 9.57 2.87
N ALA A 12 -37.43 9.11 1.85
CA ALA A 12 -36.37 8.13 2.02
C ALA A 12 -35.11 8.82 2.57
N ASN A 13 -34.92 8.76 3.88
CA ASN A 13 -33.62 9.02 4.49
C ASN A 13 -32.61 7.96 3.99
N PRO A 14 -31.40 8.34 3.58
CA PRO A 14 -30.37 7.37 3.27
C PRO A 14 -29.96 6.61 4.54
N PRO A 15 -29.67 5.30 4.44
CA PRO A 15 -29.15 4.54 5.57
C PRO A 15 -27.81 5.14 6.00
N GLY A 16 -27.72 5.51 7.28
CA GLY A 16 -26.46 5.91 7.91
C GLY A 16 -25.41 4.79 7.82
N PRO A 17 -24.12 5.13 7.88
CA PRO A 17 -23.05 4.15 7.79
C PRO A 17 -23.16 3.14 8.95
N THR A 18 -23.34 1.89 8.61
CA THR A 18 -23.20 0.76 9.53
C THR A 18 -21.74 0.70 9.96
N THR A 19 -21.42 1.25 11.12
CA THR A 19 -20.18 0.97 11.85
C THR A 19 -20.21 -0.49 12.29
N THR A 20 -19.78 -1.39 11.40
CA THR A 20 -19.23 -2.69 11.79
C THR A 20 -17.90 -2.42 12.48
N GLY A 21 -17.98 -2.14 13.78
CA GLY A 21 -16.84 -2.15 14.67
C GLY A 21 -16.19 -3.52 14.63
N GLY A 22 -15.11 -3.63 13.85
CA GLY A 22 -14.23 -4.79 13.84
C GLY A 22 -13.59 -4.94 15.21
N THR A 23 -14.06 -5.90 15.98
CA THR A 23 -13.49 -6.39 17.24
C THR A 23 -12.18 -7.18 17.04
N GLU A 24 -11.50 -7.03 15.90
CA GLU A 24 -10.30 -7.82 15.56
C GLU A 24 -8.97 -7.20 16.05
N ASP A 25 -8.93 -5.92 16.43
CA ASP A 25 -7.67 -5.26 16.83
C ASP A 25 -7.23 -5.53 18.29
N GLY A 26 -8.11 -6.02 19.16
CA GLY A 26 -7.78 -6.29 20.55
C GLY A 26 -6.84 -7.49 20.73
N THR A 27 -6.98 -8.52 19.89
CA THR A 27 -6.17 -9.74 19.99
C THR A 27 -4.78 -9.57 19.38
N SER A 28 -4.62 -8.70 18.39
CA SER A 28 -3.32 -8.41 17.76
C SER A 28 -2.41 -7.64 18.71
N LEU A 29 -2.95 -6.64 19.42
CA LEU A 29 -2.24 -5.89 20.45
C LEU A 29 -1.87 -6.79 21.64
N ALA A 30 -2.81 -7.61 22.13
CA ALA A 30 -2.54 -8.53 23.24
C ALA A 30 -1.44 -9.56 22.90
N ARG A 31 -1.42 -10.11 21.68
CA ARG A 31 -0.34 -10.98 21.20
C ARG A 31 1.00 -10.25 21.08
N LEU A 32 0.98 -8.99 20.63
CA LEU A 32 2.18 -8.17 20.53
C LEU A 32 2.76 -7.84 21.92
N TYR A 33 1.90 -7.53 22.90
CA TYR A 33 2.29 -7.30 24.30
C TYR A 33 2.83 -8.58 24.93
N LEU A 34 2.20 -9.73 24.71
CA LEU A 34 2.69 -11.04 25.17
C LEU A 34 4.06 -11.38 24.60
N LEU A 35 4.28 -11.19 23.29
CA LEU A 35 5.57 -11.46 22.65
C LEU A 35 6.68 -10.50 23.13
N SER A 36 6.34 -9.21 23.35
CA SER A 36 7.27 -8.25 23.95
C SER A 36 7.58 -8.57 25.42
N GLY A 37 6.60 -9.02 26.20
CA GLY A 37 6.80 -9.44 27.59
C GLY A 37 7.68 -10.69 27.69
N LEU A 38 7.45 -11.68 26.82
CA LEU A 38 8.23 -12.92 26.78
C LEU A 38 9.70 -12.69 26.39
N THR A 39 9.96 -11.77 25.46
CA THR A 39 11.33 -11.41 25.08
C THR A 39 12.05 -10.65 26.20
N ILE A 40 11.36 -9.77 26.92
CA ILE A 40 11.92 -9.10 28.11
C ILE A 40 12.26 -10.13 29.20
N ILE A 41 11.34 -11.05 29.52
CA ILE A 41 11.56 -12.12 30.50
C ILE A 41 12.73 -13.01 30.08
N GLY A 42 12.83 -13.37 28.79
CA GLY A 42 13.93 -14.16 28.26
C GLY A 42 15.30 -13.48 28.38
N VAL A 43 15.38 -12.18 28.09
CA VAL A 43 16.63 -11.39 28.24
C VAL A 43 17.02 -11.24 29.70
N VAL A 44 16.06 -10.99 30.60
CA VAL A 44 16.31 -10.91 32.05
C VAL A 44 16.79 -12.25 32.59
N ALA A 45 16.15 -13.37 32.21
CA ALA A 45 16.56 -14.70 32.63
C ALA A 45 17.95 -15.09 32.12
N LEU A 46 18.27 -14.73 30.86
CA LEU A 46 19.61 -14.94 30.29
C LEU A 46 20.68 -14.17 31.08
N LEU A 47 20.43 -12.90 31.40
CA LEU A 47 21.38 -12.06 32.11
C LEU A 47 21.58 -12.47 33.57
N ILE A 48 20.51 -12.88 34.26
CA ILE A 48 20.60 -13.50 35.59
C ILE A 48 21.41 -14.80 35.52
N GLY A 49 21.16 -15.64 34.49
CA GLY A 49 21.92 -16.86 34.26
C GLY A 49 23.41 -16.61 34.04
N VAL A 50 23.77 -15.59 33.25
CA VAL A 50 25.16 -15.17 33.00
C VAL A 50 25.81 -14.65 34.28
N ALA A 51 25.11 -13.83 35.07
CA ALA A 51 25.63 -13.30 36.33
C ALA A 51 25.91 -14.41 37.37
N ILE A 52 24.96 -15.35 37.53
CA ILE A 52 25.13 -16.51 38.41
C ILE A 52 26.27 -17.40 37.91
N PHE A 53 26.36 -17.62 36.60
CA PHE A 53 27.43 -18.43 36.00
C PHE A 53 28.82 -17.82 36.20
N VAL A 54 28.97 -16.51 36.02
CA VAL A 54 30.23 -15.78 36.28
C VAL A 54 30.60 -15.82 37.77
N GLN A 55 29.62 -15.73 38.66
CA GLN A 55 29.84 -15.82 40.11
C GLN A 55 30.22 -17.24 40.55
N MET A 56 29.61 -18.28 39.94
CA MET A 56 29.90 -19.69 40.26
C MET A 56 31.20 -20.20 39.64
N THR A 57 31.61 -19.70 38.48
CA THR A 57 32.83 -20.17 37.81
C THR A 57 34.12 -19.62 38.43
N GLY A 58 34.03 -18.68 39.39
CA GLY A 58 35.19 -18.23 40.17
C GLY A 58 36.31 -17.57 39.37
N ILE A 59 36.05 -17.20 38.11
CA ILE A 59 37.07 -16.72 37.16
C ILE A 59 37.60 -15.32 37.51
N VAL A 60 37.00 -14.63 38.50
CA VAL A 60 37.32 -13.22 38.76
C VAL A 60 37.70 -13.00 40.21
N SER A 61 38.94 -13.32 40.57
CA SER A 61 39.56 -12.89 41.83
C SER A 61 40.05 -11.43 41.82
N PHE A 62 39.77 -10.65 40.77
CA PHE A 62 40.20 -9.25 40.63
C PHE A 62 39.24 -8.37 39.81
N ALA A 63 37.94 -8.35 40.13
CA ALA A 63 37.05 -7.29 39.64
C ALA A 63 36.50 -6.47 40.80
N PRO A 64 36.38 -5.14 40.65
CA PRO A 64 35.62 -4.34 41.60
C PRO A 64 34.23 -4.96 41.70
N THR A 65 33.73 -5.10 42.92
CA THR A 65 32.37 -5.53 43.23
C THR A 65 31.41 -4.69 42.41
N ILE A 66 30.94 -5.21 41.27
CA ILE A 66 29.95 -4.55 40.43
C ILE A 66 28.74 -4.34 41.35
N SER A 67 28.43 -3.09 41.66
CA SER A 67 27.29 -2.78 42.51
C SER A 67 26.05 -3.28 41.80
N ILE A 68 25.14 -3.94 42.54
CA ILE A 68 23.84 -4.36 42.03
C ILE A 68 23.11 -3.17 41.36
N GLY A 69 23.33 -1.94 41.85
CA GLY A 69 22.82 -0.72 41.25
C GLY A 69 23.36 -0.41 39.84
N ASP A 70 24.61 -0.75 39.53
CA ASP A 70 25.20 -0.54 38.20
C ASP A 70 24.62 -1.52 37.17
N LEU A 71 24.34 -2.75 37.62
CA LEU A 71 23.63 -3.77 36.84
C LEU A 71 22.19 -3.33 36.51
N PHE A 72 21.44 -2.82 37.50
CA PHE A 72 20.09 -2.30 37.26
C PHE A 72 20.09 -1.07 36.34
N THR A 73 21.07 -0.16 36.49
CA THR A 73 21.19 1.01 35.63
C THR A 73 21.50 0.63 34.18
N GLY A 74 22.41 -0.32 33.96
CA GLY A 74 22.69 -0.86 32.62
C GLY A 74 21.47 -1.55 31.99
N LEU A 75 20.71 -2.31 32.79
CA LEU A 75 19.45 -2.93 32.36
C LEU A 75 18.37 -1.90 31.99
N SER A 76 18.22 -0.85 32.79
CA SER A 76 17.27 0.23 32.52
C SER A 76 17.61 1.00 31.25
N LEU A 77 18.90 1.22 30.95
CA LEU A 77 19.34 1.85 29.71
C LEU A 77 19.06 0.98 28.48
N ILE A 78 19.31 -0.34 28.57
CA ILE A 78 19.03 -1.28 27.48
C ILE A 78 17.53 -1.41 27.24
N ALA A 79 16.74 -1.57 28.31
CA ALA A 79 15.29 -1.61 28.23
C ALA A 79 14.73 -0.30 27.63
N GLY A 80 15.24 0.85 28.08
CA GLY A 80 14.90 2.17 27.53
C GLY A 80 15.25 2.28 26.04
N ALA A 81 16.42 1.81 25.61
CA ALA A 81 16.81 1.80 24.20
C ALA A 81 15.93 0.88 23.34
N ILE A 82 15.53 -0.28 23.88
CA ILE A 82 14.62 -1.21 23.19
C ILE A 82 13.23 -0.58 23.04
N ILE A 83 12.69 0.01 24.11
CA ILE A 83 11.38 0.69 24.09
C ILE A 83 11.42 1.88 23.13
N ALA A 84 12.44 2.74 23.23
CA ALA A 84 12.61 3.89 22.33
C ALA A 84 12.73 3.47 20.87
N ARG A 85 13.43 2.36 20.56
CA ARG A 85 13.49 1.82 19.19
C ARG A 85 12.14 1.30 18.72
N ALA A 86 11.38 0.63 19.58
CA ALA A 86 10.03 0.15 19.26
C ALA A 86 9.06 1.31 19.04
N GLU A 87 9.10 2.32 19.89
CA GLU A 87 8.31 3.56 19.77
C GLU A 87 8.68 4.35 18.53
N TYR A 88 9.98 4.52 18.23
CA TYR A 88 10.44 5.16 17.00
C TYR A 88 9.92 4.43 15.75
N ARG A 89 9.95 3.09 15.74
CA ARG A 89 9.38 2.30 14.63
C ARG A 89 7.86 2.50 14.51
N ARG A 90 7.14 2.56 15.63
CA ARG A 90 5.69 2.82 15.63
C ARG A 90 5.38 4.23 15.15
N ALA A 91 6.10 5.24 15.64
CA ALA A 91 5.98 6.63 15.23
C ALA A 91 6.30 6.81 13.74
N LYS A 92 7.38 6.19 13.25
CA LYS A 92 7.71 6.20 11.82
C LYS A 92 6.61 5.55 10.98
N LYS A 93 6.09 4.39 11.40
CA LYS A 93 4.98 3.72 10.69
C LYS A 93 3.70 4.57 10.70
N ALA A 94 3.36 5.17 11.84
CA ALA A 94 2.21 6.06 11.95
C ALA A 94 2.36 7.30 11.07
N ALA A 95 3.55 7.92 11.04
CA ALA A 95 3.85 9.04 10.16
C ALA A 95 3.75 8.66 8.67
N GLN A 96 4.27 7.49 8.27
CA GLN A 96 4.12 6.97 6.91
C GLN A 96 2.65 6.75 6.54
N ILE A 97 1.85 6.19 7.46
CA ILE A 97 0.41 5.99 7.25
C ILE A 97 -0.29 7.34 7.09
N GLY A 98 -0.02 8.31 7.97
CA GLY A 98 -0.55 9.67 7.88
C GLY A 98 -0.22 10.32 6.55
N HIS A 99 1.06 10.36 6.18
CA HIS A 99 1.51 10.90 4.90
C HIS A 99 0.90 10.16 3.70
N THR A 100 0.66 8.86 3.79
CA THR A 100 -0.01 8.11 2.71
C THR A 100 -1.45 8.55 2.55
N THR A 101 -2.16 8.70 3.67
CA THR A 101 -3.53 9.19 3.66
C THR A 101 -3.60 10.59 3.09
N ASP A 102 -2.74 11.50 3.57
CA ASP A 102 -2.70 12.88 3.08
C ASP A 102 -2.41 12.92 1.58
N LEU A 103 -1.41 12.17 1.11
CA LEU A 103 -1.07 12.07 -0.30
C LEU A 103 -2.24 11.55 -1.14
N LEU A 104 -2.92 10.49 -0.68
CA LEU A 104 -4.06 9.92 -1.42
C LEU A 104 -5.30 10.82 -1.36
N THR A 105 -5.48 11.57 -0.27
CA THR A 105 -6.61 12.50 -0.07
C THR A 105 -6.43 13.76 -0.89
N GLU A 106 -5.28 14.43 -0.80
CA GLU A 106 -4.96 15.65 -1.56
C GLU A 106 -5.09 15.41 -3.08
N LEU A 107 -4.62 14.24 -3.53
CA LEU A 107 -4.76 13.84 -4.92
C LEU A 107 -6.22 13.50 -5.27
N SER A 108 -7.00 12.92 -4.36
CA SER A 108 -8.42 12.65 -4.60
C SER A 108 -9.30 13.91 -4.64
N THR A 109 -8.85 15.01 -4.03
CA THR A 109 -9.52 16.32 -4.07
C THR A 109 -9.14 17.18 -5.27
N ASN A 110 -8.26 16.68 -6.15
CA ASN A 110 -7.93 17.37 -7.39
C ASN A 110 -8.97 17.03 -8.47
N ASP A 111 -9.85 17.98 -8.76
CA ASP A 111 -10.96 17.84 -9.73
C ASP A 111 -10.49 17.31 -11.10
N SER A 112 -9.33 17.78 -11.57
CA SER A 112 -8.78 17.37 -12.87
C SER A 112 -8.31 15.92 -12.90
N LEU A 113 -7.86 15.37 -11.76
CA LEU A 113 -7.49 13.97 -11.63
C LEU A 113 -8.73 13.11 -11.47
N PHE A 114 -9.72 13.57 -10.70
CA PHE A 114 -11.00 12.87 -10.56
C PHE A 114 -11.72 12.72 -11.90
N GLU A 115 -11.77 13.80 -12.69
CA GLU A 115 -12.29 13.78 -14.07
C GLU A 115 -11.54 12.77 -14.93
N SER A 116 -10.21 12.76 -14.88
CA SER A 116 -9.38 11.84 -15.67
C SER A 116 -9.56 10.39 -15.24
N LEU A 117 -9.66 10.10 -13.94
CA LEU A 117 -9.96 8.77 -13.42
C LEU A 117 -11.33 8.28 -13.89
N THR A 118 -12.33 9.17 -13.89
CA THR A 118 -13.67 8.85 -14.38
C THR A 118 -13.65 8.56 -15.88
N ALA A 119 -12.98 9.41 -16.68
CA ALA A 119 -12.85 9.20 -18.12
C ALA A 119 -12.16 7.87 -18.44
N VAL A 120 -11.01 7.60 -17.80
CA VAL A 120 -10.22 6.37 -17.99
C VAL A 120 -10.98 5.11 -17.55
N TYR A 121 -11.84 5.21 -16.53
CA TYR A 121 -12.68 4.09 -16.08
C TYR A 121 -13.72 3.65 -17.12
N HIS A 122 -14.18 4.57 -17.98
CA HIS A 122 -15.16 4.29 -19.03
C HIS A 122 -14.53 3.88 -20.37
N MET A 123 -13.21 3.96 -20.51
CA MET A 123 -12.49 3.61 -21.73
C MET A 123 -12.15 2.12 -21.77
N ASP A 124 -12.19 1.53 -22.98
CA ASP A 124 -11.67 0.19 -23.24
C ASP A 124 -10.17 0.27 -23.57
N GLY A 125 -9.33 -0.27 -22.68
CA GLY A 125 -7.88 -0.19 -22.82
C GLY A 125 -7.32 -0.94 -24.03
N ALA A 126 -7.98 -1.99 -24.52
CA ALA A 126 -7.56 -2.69 -25.74
C ALA A 126 -7.84 -1.83 -26.99
N ALA A 127 -9.01 -1.19 -27.04
CA ALA A 127 -9.36 -0.24 -28.09
C ALA A 127 -8.43 0.99 -28.08
N VAL A 128 -8.07 1.49 -26.89
CA VAL A 128 -7.08 2.57 -26.72
C VAL A 128 -5.72 2.17 -27.26
N ALA A 129 -5.23 0.96 -26.94
CA ALA A 129 -3.95 0.46 -27.43
C ALA A 129 -3.94 0.36 -28.97
N ALA A 130 -5.01 -0.19 -29.56
CA ALA A 130 -5.17 -0.26 -31.01
C ALA A 130 -5.20 1.13 -31.66
N ALA A 131 -5.97 2.07 -31.10
CA ALA A 131 -6.05 3.44 -31.59
C ALA A 131 -4.71 4.19 -31.48
N PHE A 132 -3.95 3.96 -30.41
CA PHE A 132 -2.62 4.55 -30.22
C PHE A 132 -1.62 4.02 -31.25
N LYS A 133 -1.65 2.71 -31.55
CA LYS A 133 -0.79 2.09 -32.58
C LYS A 133 -1.03 2.63 -33.99
N HIS A 134 -2.24 3.10 -34.27
CA HIS A 134 -2.64 3.63 -35.57
C HIS A 134 -2.70 5.18 -35.61
N ASP A 135 -2.10 5.86 -34.64
CA ASP A 135 -2.11 7.34 -34.51
C ASP A 135 -3.52 7.96 -34.59
N SER A 136 -4.55 7.21 -34.16
CA SER A 136 -5.95 7.61 -34.22
C SER A 136 -6.57 7.87 -32.85
N LEU A 137 -5.77 7.83 -31.79
CA LEU A 137 -6.23 8.11 -30.43
C LEU A 137 -6.46 9.61 -30.25
N ASP A 138 -7.63 9.97 -29.72
CA ASP A 138 -7.96 11.35 -29.45
C ASP A 138 -7.01 11.95 -28.39
N GLN A 139 -6.56 13.18 -28.61
CA GLN A 139 -5.57 13.85 -27.77
C GLN A 139 -6.11 14.06 -26.34
N SER A 140 -7.39 14.38 -26.19
CA SER A 140 -8.01 14.54 -24.87
C SER A 140 -8.02 13.22 -24.09
N GLN A 141 -8.33 12.11 -24.76
CA GLN A 141 -8.27 10.78 -24.15
C GLN A 141 -6.86 10.43 -23.70
N LEU A 142 -5.86 10.68 -24.56
CA LEU A 142 -4.45 10.45 -24.23
C LEU A 142 -4.01 11.26 -23.01
N GLU A 143 -4.43 12.52 -22.90
CA GLU A 143 -4.13 13.37 -21.74
C GLU A 143 -4.69 12.80 -20.44
N HIS A 144 -5.93 12.31 -20.44
CA HIS A 144 -6.53 11.68 -19.26
C HIS A 144 -5.79 10.40 -18.86
N ILE A 145 -5.47 9.54 -19.83
CA ILE A 145 -4.73 8.28 -19.62
C ILE A 145 -3.35 8.57 -19.01
N VAL A 146 -2.59 9.48 -19.62
CA VAL A 146 -1.26 9.87 -19.15
C VAL A 146 -1.32 10.49 -17.75
N ARG A 147 -2.34 11.30 -17.46
CA ARG A 147 -2.52 11.90 -16.12
C ARG A 147 -2.72 10.83 -15.06
N VAL A 148 -3.57 9.83 -15.32
CA VAL A 148 -3.81 8.71 -14.39
C VAL A 148 -2.54 7.88 -14.17
N PHE A 149 -1.78 7.59 -15.23
CA PHE A 149 -0.52 6.85 -15.07
C PHE A 149 0.56 7.63 -14.34
N ASN A 150 0.71 8.91 -14.62
CA ASN A 150 1.66 9.76 -13.90
C ASN A 150 1.30 9.85 -12.41
N TYR A 151 0.00 9.95 -12.10
CA TYR A 151 -0.49 9.90 -10.73
C TYR A 151 -0.11 8.58 -10.04
N TYR A 152 -0.44 7.43 -10.64
CA TYR A 152 -0.10 6.15 -10.02
C TYR A 152 1.41 5.90 -9.93
N ASN A 153 2.19 6.39 -10.89
CA ASN A 153 3.64 6.31 -10.85
C ASN A 153 4.21 7.17 -9.72
N PHE A 154 3.65 8.36 -9.48
CA PHE A 154 4.02 9.20 -8.34
C PHE A 154 3.71 8.53 -6.99
N VAL A 155 2.53 7.91 -6.85
CA VAL A 155 2.16 7.14 -5.65
C VAL A 155 3.14 5.97 -5.45
N ALA A 156 3.49 5.26 -6.52
CA ALA A 156 4.42 4.15 -6.47
C ALA A 156 5.84 4.58 -6.09
N ASN A 157 6.33 5.67 -6.66
CA ASN A 157 7.61 6.29 -6.29
C ASN A 157 7.65 6.69 -4.82
N SER A 158 6.55 7.27 -4.32
CA SER A 158 6.45 7.64 -2.90
C SER A 158 6.51 6.42 -1.99
N CYS A 159 5.97 5.29 -2.44
CA CYS A 159 6.06 4.01 -1.74
C CYS A 159 7.48 3.42 -1.80
N SER A 160 8.14 3.42 -2.95
CA SER A 160 9.49 2.85 -3.12
C SER A 160 10.53 3.64 -2.34
N ALA A 161 10.39 4.97 -2.29
CA ALA A 161 11.22 5.84 -1.46
C ALA A 161 10.93 5.72 0.05
N GLY A 162 9.88 5.01 0.45
CA GLY A 162 9.53 4.79 1.86
C GLY A 162 8.83 5.97 2.54
N TYR A 163 8.34 6.95 1.77
CA TYR A 163 7.48 8.02 2.28
C TYR A 163 6.06 7.55 2.53
N ALA A 164 5.55 6.67 1.65
CA ALA A 164 4.23 6.09 1.76
C ALA A 164 4.27 4.62 2.23
N ASN A 165 3.23 4.21 2.94
CA ASN A 165 3.03 2.85 3.40
C ASN A 165 2.38 2.00 2.30
N ARG A 166 3.09 0.94 1.90
CA ARG A 166 2.63 0.00 0.85
C ARG A 166 1.29 -0.66 1.17
N ASP A 167 1.08 -1.11 2.39
CA ASP A 167 -0.15 -1.83 2.77
C ASP A 167 -1.37 -0.90 2.76
N SER A 168 -1.19 0.37 3.15
CA SER A 168 -2.22 1.40 3.01
C SER A 168 -2.58 1.64 1.55
N ILE A 169 -1.57 1.77 0.67
CA ILE A 169 -1.82 1.92 -0.79
C ILE A 169 -2.56 0.69 -1.34
N PHE A 170 -2.13 -0.52 -0.98
CA PHE A 170 -2.78 -1.75 -1.41
C PHE A 170 -4.23 -1.83 -0.96
N THR A 171 -4.53 -1.38 0.26
CA THR A 171 -5.89 -1.36 0.80
C THR A 171 -6.78 -0.34 0.08
N LEU A 172 -6.27 0.87 -0.16
CA LEU A 172 -7.08 2.00 -0.64
C LEU A 172 -7.16 2.10 -2.17
N ARG A 173 -6.11 1.67 -2.88
CA ARG A 173 -5.97 1.86 -4.33
C ARG A 173 -5.49 0.62 -5.07
N GLY A 174 -5.05 -0.43 -4.37
CA GLY A 174 -4.44 -1.61 -5.01
C GLY A 174 -5.32 -2.26 -6.09
N GLU A 175 -6.62 -2.36 -5.86
CA GLU A 175 -7.56 -2.92 -6.84
C GLU A 175 -7.67 -2.06 -8.09
N ALA A 176 -7.87 -0.75 -7.92
CA ALA A 176 -7.96 0.19 -9.03
C ALA A 176 -6.65 0.23 -9.83
N MET A 177 -5.50 0.29 -9.14
CA MET A 177 -4.18 0.25 -9.79
C MET A 177 -3.97 -1.02 -10.60
N TRP A 178 -4.38 -2.17 -10.05
CA TRP A 178 -4.31 -3.45 -10.76
C TRP A 178 -5.20 -3.46 -12.01
N GLN A 179 -6.45 -3.03 -11.89
CA GLN A 179 -7.38 -2.97 -13.02
C GLN A 179 -6.88 -2.02 -14.11
N THR A 180 -6.39 -0.83 -13.74
CA THR A 180 -5.79 0.10 -14.70
C THR A 180 -4.57 -0.52 -15.37
N TYR A 181 -3.70 -1.19 -14.61
CA TYR A 181 -2.54 -1.87 -15.19
C TYR A 181 -2.93 -2.97 -16.18
N THR A 182 -3.89 -3.83 -15.82
CA THR A 182 -4.30 -4.93 -16.70
C THR A 182 -5.03 -4.44 -17.95
N ASN A 183 -5.91 -3.45 -17.81
CA ASN A 183 -6.71 -2.96 -18.94
C ASN A 183 -5.83 -2.25 -19.98
N TYR A 184 -4.78 -1.56 -19.54
CA TYR A 184 -3.92 -0.76 -20.40
C TYR A 184 -2.52 -1.36 -20.58
N TYR A 185 -2.35 -2.65 -20.30
CA TYR A 185 -1.05 -3.33 -20.41
C TYR A 185 -0.46 -3.21 -21.82
N GLU A 186 -1.28 -3.42 -22.85
CA GLU A 186 -0.88 -3.31 -24.26
C GLU A 186 -0.49 -1.86 -24.60
N PHE A 187 -1.26 -0.87 -24.15
CA PHE A 187 -0.93 0.55 -24.34
C PHE A 187 0.40 0.94 -23.69
N ILE A 188 0.64 0.54 -22.44
CA ILE A 188 1.90 0.81 -21.73
C ILE A 188 3.08 0.19 -22.50
N THR A 189 2.92 -1.05 -22.96
CA THR A 189 3.94 -1.77 -23.73
C THR A 189 4.24 -1.06 -25.04
N GLU A 190 3.21 -0.62 -25.77
CA GLU A 190 3.36 0.11 -27.02
C GLU A 190 4.08 1.45 -26.82
N VAL A 191 3.72 2.23 -25.79
CA VAL A 191 4.40 3.49 -25.47
C VAL A 191 5.89 3.26 -25.16
N ARG A 192 6.23 2.21 -24.40
CA ARG A 192 7.62 1.85 -24.09
C ARG A 192 8.40 1.48 -25.35
N ASN A 193 7.78 0.73 -26.26
CA ASN A 193 8.39 0.33 -27.52
C ASN A 193 8.63 1.53 -28.45
N GLN A 194 7.64 2.42 -28.60
CA GLN A 194 7.76 3.61 -29.46
C GLN A 194 8.82 4.60 -28.95
N ARG A 195 8.99 4.71 -27.62
CA ARG A 195 9.97 5.62 -27.00
C ARG A 195 11.34 4.98 -26.78
N ASP A 196 11.47 3.68 -27.01
CA ASP A 196 12.63 2.87 -26.62
C ASP A 196 13.03 3.07 -25.13
N ASP A 197 12.01 3.21 -24.26
CA ASP A 197 12.22 3.51 -22.84
C ASP A 197 11.36 2.61 -21.95
N GLN A 198 12.00 1.64 -21.30
CA GLN A 198 11.37 0.70 -20.38
C GLN A 198 11.05 1.30 -19.01
N THR A 199 11.54 2.52 -18.72
CA THR A 199 11.31 3.19 -17.43
C THR A 199 9.95 3.89 -17.36
N VAL A 200 9.27 4.06 -18.50
CA VAL A 200 7.94 4.67 -18.56
C VAL A 200 6.97 3.92 -17.63
N TRP A 201 6.55 4.61 -16.57
CA TRP A 201 5.66 4.10 -15.52
C TRP A 201 6.10 2.79 -14.86
N CYS A 202 7.40 2.51 -14.81
CA CYS A 202 7.93 1.24 -14.30
C CYS A 202 7.52 0.96 -12.84
N GLU A 203 7.56 1.98 -11.98
CA GLU A 203 7.25 1.87 -10.55
C GLU A 203 5.77 1.61 -10.33
N PHE A 204 4.89 2.26 -11.09
CA PHE A 204 3.47 1.91 -11.14
C PHE A 204 3.28 0.44 -11.51
N THR A 205 3.89 -0.04 -12.61
CA THR A 205 3.73 -1.43 -13.05
C THR A 205 4.23 -2.43 -12.01
N ALA A 206 5.40 -2.18 -11.40
CA ALA A 206 5.98 -3.03 -10.37
C ALA A 206 5.08 -3.12 -9.12
N LEU A 207 4.48 -1.99 -8.72
CA LEU A 207 3.59 -1.95 -7.56
C LEU A 207 2.25 -2.64 -7.83
N ALA A 208 1.67 -2.44 -9.02
CA ALA A 208 0.45 -3.12 -9.45
C ALA A 208 0.64 -4.64 -9.50
N GLU A 209 1.74 -5.12 -10.08
CA GLU A 209 2.07 -6.55 -10.09
C GLU A 209 2.30 -7.13 -8.70
N ALA A 210 2.95 -6.37 -7.81
CA ALA A 210 3.12 -6.79 -6.42
C ALA A 210 1.76 -6.98 -5.72
N TYR A 211 0.78 -6.12 -6.00
CA TYR A 211 -0.59 -6.31 -5.53
C TYR A 211 -1.25 -7.54 -6.18
N GLY A 212 -1.11 -7.72 -7.50
CA GLY A 212 -1.62 -8.89 -8.22
C GLY A 212 -1.13 -10.20 -7.61
N ARG A 213 0.19 -10.33 -7.38
CA ARG A 213 0.81 -11.47 -6.69
C ARG A 213 0.25 -11.68 -5.29
N LYS A 214 0.10 -10.60 -4.49
CA LYS A 214 -0.48 -10.67 -3.13
C LYS A 214 -1.92 -11.20 -3.14
N LYS A 215 -2.68 -10.94 -4.21
CA LYS A 215 -4.08 -11.38 -4.38
C LYS A 215 -4.24 -12.67 -5.20
N GLY A 216 -3.15 -13.29 -5.66
CA GLY A 216 -3.20 -14.47 -6.51
C GLY A 216 -3.76 -14.19 -7.91
N LYS A 217 -3.64 -12.96 -8.41
CA LYS A 217 -4.08 -12.56 -9.75
C LYS A 217 -2.92 -12.67 -10.74
N SER A 218 -3.23 -13.11 -11.95
CA SER A 218 -2.30 -13.13 -13.09
C SER A 218 -2.69 -12.07 -14.11
N LEU A 219 -1.71 -11.61 -14.89
CA LEU A 219 -1.99 -10.81 -16.07
C LEU A 219 -2.95 -11.57 -17.01
N PRO A 220 -3.87 -10.87 -17.68
CA PRO A 220 -4.62 -11.47 -18.78
C PRO A 220 -3.62 -11.95 -19.85
N ALA A 221 -3.93 -13.08 -20.50
CA ALA A 221 -3.15 -13.52 -21.65
C ALA A 221 -3.15 -12.41 -22.71
N PRO A 222 -2.03 -12.17 -23.41
CA PRO A 222 -2.00 -11.19 -24.49
C PRO A 222 -3.12 -11.50 -25.48
N SER A 223 -3.87 -10.48 -25.89
CA SER A 223 -4.93 -10.65 -26.87
C SER A 223 -4.34 -11.30 -28.11
N PRO A 224 -4.97 -12.33 -28.70
CA PRO A 224 -4.47 -12.92 -29.95
C PRO A 224 -4.38 -11.79 -30.98
N SER A 225 -3.16 -11.54 -31.47
CA SER A 225 -2.88 -10.54 -32.50
C SER A 225 -3.79 -10.81 -33.69
N ASN A 226 -4.75 -9.92 -33.92
CA ASN A 226 -5.70 -10.01 -35.03
C ASN A 226 -5.03 -9.57 -36.35
N ASP A 227 -3.82 -10.07 -36.61
CA ASP A 227 -3.04 -9.84 -37.84
C ASP A 227 -3.61 -10.64 -39.04
N SER A 228 -4.89 -11.02 -38.97
CA SER A 228 -5.64 -11.58 -40.08
C SER A 228 -6.09 -10.44 -41.00
N LEU A 229 -5.15 -9.82 -41.70
CA LEU A 229 -5.47 -9.00 -42.86
C LEU A 229 -6.25 -9.87 -43.86
N PRO A 230 -7.42 -9.42 -44.37
CA PRO A 230 -8.08 -10.13 -45.46
C PRO A 230 -7.13 -10.13 -46.67
N SER A 231 -6.80 -11.33 -47.16
CA SER A 231 -6.10 -11.50 -48.43
C SER A 231 -6.83 -10.71 -49.52
N PRO A 232 -6.15 -9.83 -50.28
CA PRO A 232 -6.79 -9.16 -51.40
C PRO A 232 -7.23 -10.21 -52.43
N ILE A 233 -8.50 -10.16 -52.82
CA ILE A 233 -9.09 -10.89 -53.96
C ILE A 233 -8.99 -9.98 -55.19
#